data_AF-A0A3D8VLL8-F1
#
_entry.id   AF-A0A3D8VLL8-F1
#
_cell.length_a   1.000
_cell.length_b   1.000
_cell.length_c   1.000
_cell.angle_alpha   90.00
_cell.angle_beta   90.00
_cell.angle_gamma   90.00
#
_symmetry.space_group_name_H-M   'P 1'
#
loop_
_entity.id
_entity.type
_entity.pdbx_description
1 polymer ?
#
loop_
_entity_poly.entity_id
_entity_poly.type
_entity_poly.pdbx_seq_one_letter_code
_entity_poly.pdbx_strand_id
1 'polypeptide(L)'
;MRYNEEHREFIRKVSPGRYNADIADLFNAEFGTSITEGQIKSFKSNHNIKSNVPKRRITTPEGLFTKEQEDFIKENVEGTPNKKLAAMVNESFNLSVTPRQVKTWKKNHGLSSGLKGTEGIAPKNKGTKGIYNVGGNRTSFKKGQRPSNYKPVGTERVD
;
A
#
# COMPACT_ATOMS: atom_id res chain seq x y z
N MET A 1 -22.88 32.10 -2.44
CA MET A 1 -22.37 33.43 -2.04
C MET A 1 -21.77 34.13 -3.26
N ARG A 2 -21.93 35.45 -3.38
CA ARG A 2 -21.23 36.24 -4.41
C ARG A 2 -19.92 36.76 -3.81
N TYR A 3 -18.81 36.60 -4.53
CA TYR A 3 -17.51 37.11 -4.11
C TYR A 3 -17.34 38.57 -4.57
N ASN A 4 -17.13 39.49 -3.63
CA ASN A 4 -16.75 40.87 -3.92
C ASN A 4 -15.24 40.95 -4.22
N GLU A 5 -14.72 42.12 -4.60
CA GLU A 5 -13.28 42.28 -4.91
C GLU A 5 -12.40 41.98 -3.68
N GLU A 6 -12.80 42.42 -2.49
CA GLU A 6 -12.08 42.19 -1.24
C GLU A 6 -11.89 40.68 -0.97
N HIS A 7 -12.94 39.88 -1.20
CA HIS A 7 -12.87 38.42 -1.09
C HIS A 7 -11.89 37.83 -2.11
N ARG A 8 -11.83 38.37 -3.34
CA ARG A 8 -10.89 37.88 -4.36
C ARG A 8 -9.45 38.16 -3.97
N GLU A 9 -9.16 39.37 -3.52
CA GLU A 9 -7.83 39.78 -3.09
C GLU A 9 -7.36 38.99 -1.87
N PHE A 10 -8.25 38.79 -0.89
CA PHE A 10 -7.97 37.95 0.27
C PHE A 10 -7.61 36.53 -0.15
N ILE A 11 -8.42 35.88 -0.98
CA ILE A 11 -8.16 34.51 -1.44
C ILE A 11 -6.85 34.45 -2.23
N ARG A 12 -6.55 35.44 -3.08
CA ARG A 12 -5.29 35.50 -3.85
C ARG A 12 -4.07 35.60 -2.92
N LYS A 13 -4.16 36.40 -1.85
CA LYS A 13 -3.09 36.59 -0.86
C LYS A 13 -2.86 35.35 0.00
N VAL A 14 -3.94 34.68 0.44
CA VAL A 14 -3.89 33.55 1.38
C VAL A 14 -3.63 32.22 0.68
N SER A 15 -3.91 32.11 -0.63
CA SER A 15 -3.82 30.84 -1.37
C SER A 15 -2.43 30.18 -1.41
N PRO A 16 -1.31 30.88 -1.64
CA PRO A 16 0.01 30.25 -1.75
C PRO A 16 0.37 29.46 -0.47
N GLY A 17 0.73 28.19 -0.62
CA GLY A 17 1.19 27.33 0.47
C GLY A 17 0.11 26.76 1.40
N ARG A 18 -1.18 27.07 1.20
CA ARG A 18 -2.28 26.59 2.05
C ARG A 18 -3.23 25.62 1.33
N TYR A 19 -3.80 24.68 2.07
CA TYR A 19 -4.85 23.81 1.54
C TYR A 19 -6.19 24.54 1.48
N ASN A 20 -7.10 24.03 0.65
CA ASN A 20 -8.42 24.66 0.47
C ASN A 20 -9.24 24.69 1.77
N ALA A 21 -9.09 23.67 2.63
CA ALA A 21 -9.72 23.64 3.95
C ALA A 21 -9.24 24.82 4.81
N ASP A 22 -7.93 25.01 4.92
CA ASP A 22 -7.35 26.10 5.72
C ASP A 22 -7.75 27.48 5.18
N ILE A 23 -7.84 27.62 3.85
CA ILE A 23 -8.29 28.87 3.21
C ILE A 23 -9.77 29.14 3.55
N ALA A 24 -10.62 28.10 3.57
CA ALA A 24 -12.02 28.24 3.94
C ALA A 24 -12.18 28.66 5.40
N ASP A 25 -11.41 28.06 6.32
CA ASP A 25 -11.44 28.41 7.75
C ASP A 25 -11.03 29.87 7.99
N LEU A 26 -9.94 30.31 7.33
CA LEU A 26 -9.48 31.71 7.41
C LEU A 26 -10.48 32.69 6.81
N PHE A 27 -11.09 32.32 5.69
CA PHE A 27 -12.10 33.15 5.04
C PHE A 27 -13.35 33.30 5.92
N ASN A 28 -13.79 32.21 6.54
CA ASN A 28 -14.92 32.20 7.46
C ASN A 28 -14.63 33.01 8.73
N ALA A 29 -13.41 32.93 9.25
CA ALA A 29 -12.96 33.72 10.40
C ALA A 29 -12.88 35.23 10.09
N GLU A 30 -12.37 35.60 8.92
CA GLU A 30 -12.22 37.01 8.52
C GLU A 30 -13.57 37.69 8.22
N PHE A 31 -14.43 37.01 7.45
CA PHE A 31 -15.67 37.62 6.92
C PHE A 31 -16.95 37.14 7.63
N GLY A 32 -16.83 36.31 8.67
CA GLY A 32 -17.99 35.77 9.41
C GLY A 32 -18.91 34.91 8.55
N THR A 33 -18.35 34.17 7.59
CA THR A 33 -19.11 33.38 6.62
C THR A 33 -19.02 31.88 6.90
N SER A 34 -19.81 31.07 6.17
CA SER A 34 -19.85 29.61 6.28
C SER A 34 -19.53 28.95 4.93
N ILE A 35 -18.45 29.39 4.30
CA ILE A 35 -17.97 28.83 3.02
C ILE A 35 -17.35 27.45 3.24
N THR A 36 -17.60 26.53 2.32
CA THR A 36 -17.02 25.17 2.33
C THR A 36 -15.74 25.08 1.49
N GLU A 37 -14.91 24.07 1.75
CA GLU A 37 -13.71 23.76 0.95
C GLU A 37 -14.02 23.68 -0.56
N GLY A 38 -15.15 23.07 -0.92
CA GLY A 38 -15.58 22.90 -2.31
C GLY A 38 -15.82 24.23 -3.01
N GLN A 39 -16.37 25.23 -2.30
CA GLN A 39 -16.61 26.57 -2.86
C GLN A 39 -15.28 27.30 -3.12
N ILE A 40 -14.32 27.22 -2.20
CA ILE A 40 -12.96 27.74 -2.41
C ILE A 40 -12.27 27.06 -3.59
N LYS A 41 -12.41 25.74 -3.71
CA LYS A 41 -11.86 24.97 -4.84
C LYS A 41 -12.43 25.46 -6.17
N SER A 42 -13.75 25.57 -6.29
CA SER A 42 -14.42 26.04 -7.51
C SER A 42 -14.02 27.49 -7.83
N PHE A 43 -14.00 28.36 -6.84
CA PHE A 43 -13.59 29.76 -7.01
C PHE A 43 -12.16 29.86 -7.55
N LYS A 44 -11.21 29.16 -6.95
CA LYS A 44 -9.80 29.19 -7.40
C LYS A 44 -9.62 28.63 -8.81
N SER A 45 -10.38 27.59 -9.16
CA SER A 45 -10.38 27.03 -10.51
C SER A 45 -10.86 28.04 -11.55
N ASN A 46 -11.94 28.78 -11.26
CA ASN A 46 -12.50 29.78 -12.17
C ASN A 46 -11.61 31.03 -12.33
N HIS A 47 -10.83 31.36 -11.30
CA HIS A 47 -9.97 32.54 -11.26
C HIS A 47 -8.47 32.24 -11.47
N ASN A 48 -8.12 31.02 -11.89
CA ASN A 48 -6.74 30.58 -12.15
C ASN A 48 -5.78 30.79 -10.95
N ILE A 49 -6.28 30.64 -9.72
CA ILE A 49 -5.49 30.82 -8.50
C ILE A 49 -4.88 29.48 -8.07
N LYS A 50 -3.56 29.44 -7.90
CA LYS A 50 -2.82 28.23 -7.50
C LYS A 50 -2.30 28.35 -6.06
N SER A 51 -2.38 27.26 -5.32
CA SER A 51 -1.77 27.15 -3.98
C SER A 51 -0.38 26.53 -3.98
N ASN A 52 0.00 25.83 -5.05
CA ASN A 52 1.28 25.11 -5.15
C ASN A 52 1.57 24.18 -3.96
N VAL A 53 0.51 23.58 -3.38
CA VAL A 53 0.64 22.57 -2.33
C VAL A 53 0.62 21.15 -2.92
N PRO A 54 1.32 20.19 -2.32
CA PRO A 54 1.21 18.78 -2.69
C PRO A 54 -0.24 18.31 -2.67
N LYS A 55 -0.63 17.42 -3.59
CA LYS A 55 -1.99 16.83 -3.60
C LYS A 55 -2.27 16.03 -2.32
N ARG A 56 -1.24 15.39 -1.76
CA ARG A 56 -1.33 14.63 -0.51
C ARG A 56 -0.97 15.54 0.65
N ARG A 57 -1.97 15.84 1.50
CA ARG A 57 -1.74 16.48 2.80
C ARG A 57 -1.00 15.51 3.71
N ILE A 58 0.15 15.92 4.23
CA ILE A 58 0.88 15.21 5.26
C ILE A 58 0.35 15.72 6.59
N THR A 59 -0.44 14.91 7.28
CA THR A 59 -1.07 15.29 8.57
C THR A 59 -0.14 15.04 9.76
N THR A 60 0.68 13.99 9.69
CA THR A 60 1.66 13.66 10.72
C THR A 60 3.06 13.91 10.19
N PRO A 61 3.92 14.65 10.93
CA PRO A 61 5.32 14.81 10.56
C PRO A 61 6.07 13.47 10.65
N GLU A 62 5.63 12.58 11.54
CA GLU A 62 6.18 11.23 11.69
C GLU A 62 5.42 10.23 10.82
N GLY A 63 6.17 9.31 10.21
CA GLY A 63 5.65 8.24 9.38
C GLY A 63 4.99 7.13 10.20
N LEU A 64 5.06 5.90 9.70
CA LEU A 64 4.59 4.72 10.44
C LEU A 64 5.48 4.39 11.66
N PHE A 65 6.75 4.78 11.59
CA PHE A 65 7.78 4.46 12.57
C PHE A 65 8.52 5.73 12.99
N THR A 66 8.94 5.80 14.24
CA THR A 66 9.89 6.80 14.74
C THR A 66 11.29 6.47 14.23
N LYS A 67 12.21 7.45 14.25
CA LYS A 67 13.59 7.23 13.77
C LYS A 67 14.29 6.04 14.44
N GLU A 68 14.10 5.89 15.74
CA GLU A 68 14.63 4.75 16.51
C GLU A 68 14.07 3.41 16.03
N GLN A 69 12.76 3.34 15.76
CA GLN A 69 12.11 2.15 15.21
C GLN A 69 12.59 1.83 13.80
N GLU A 70 12.83 2.85 12.97
CA GLU A 70 13.37 2.67 11.62
C GLU A 70 14.77 2.06 11.63
N ASP A 71 15.63 2.54 12.53
CA ASP A 71 17.01 2.05 12.66
C ASP A 71 17.02 0.60 13.16
N PHE A 72 16.18 0.27 14.15
CA PHE A 72 15.95 -1.12 14.57
C PHE A 72 15.51 -2.01 13.40
N ILE A 73 14.60 -1.53 12.55
CA ILE A 73 14.15 -2.29 11.38
C ILE A 73 15.30 -2.50 10.40
N LYS A 74 16.11 -1.48 10.11
CA LYS A 74 17.24 -1.59 9.17
C LYS A 74 18.25 -2.66 9.61
N GLU A 75 18.55 -2.71 10.90
CA GLU A 75 19.48 -3.70 11.48
C GLU A 75 18.93 -5.14 11.39
N ASN A 76 17.61 -5.32 11.49
CA ASN A 76 16.97 -6.64 11.58
C ASN A 76 16.32 -7.12 10.26
N VAL A 77 16.41 -6.35 9.18
CA VAL A 77 15.72 -6.65 7.91
C VAL A 77 16.33 -7.82 7.15
N GLU A 78 17.65 -7.97 7.16
CA GLU A 78 18.35 -8.98 6.39
C GLU A 78 18.01 -10.40 6.89
N GLY A 79 17.64 -11.30 5.99
CA GLY A 79 17.28 -12.68 6.33
C GLY A 79 15.97 -12.85 7.11
N THR A 80 15.28 -11.78 7.49
CA THR A 80 14.09 -11.86 8.34
C THR A 80 12.78 -11.76 7.53
N PRO A 81 11.87 -12.75 7.63
CA PRO A 81 10.57 -12.68 6.97
C PRO A 81 9.71 -11.60 7.61
N ASN A 82 8.88 -10.91 6.81
CA ASN A 82 8.08 -9.78 7.27
C ASN A 82 7.17 -10.10 8.47
N LYS A 83 6.71 -11.36 8.60
CA LYS A 83 5.92 -11.81 9.77
C LYS A 83 6.73 -11.77 11.06
N LYS A 84 7.98 -12.25 11.01
CA LYS A 84 8.89 -12.26 12.16
C LYS A 84 9.35 -10.83 12.49
N LEU A 85 9.69 -10.05 11.46
CA LEU A 85 10.09 -8.66 11.64
C LEU A 85 8.98 -7.81 12.30
N ALA A 86 7.72 -8.01 11.90
CA ALA A 86 6.58 -7.35 12.53
C ALA A 86 6.43 -7.75 14.01
N ALA A 87 6.60 -9.04 14.34
CA ALA A 87 6.55 -9.51 15.73
C ALA A 87 7.67 -8.87 16.57
N MET A 88 8.91 -8.83 16.07
CA MET A 88 10.05 -8.21 16.75
C MET A 88 9.80 -6.73 17.03
N VAL A 89 9.31 -5.97 16.04
CA VAL A 89 9.00 -4.55 16.22
C VAL A 89 7.88 -4.34 17.25
N ASN A 90 6.84 -5.18 17.23
CA ASN A 90 5.75 -5.09 18.19
C ASN A 90 6.19 -5.42 19.61
N GLU A 91 7.07 -6.41 19.78
CA GLU A 91 7.65 -6.80 21.08
C GLU A 91 8.60 -5.72 21.63
N SER A 92 9.47 -5.15 20.79
CA SER A 92 10.46 -4.16 21.22
C SER A 92 9.85 -2.79 21.56
N PHE A 93 8.81 -2.38 20.84
CA PHE A 93 8.24 -1.02 20.95
C PHE A 93 6.79 -0.99 21.45
N ASN A 94 6.26 -2.13 21.89
CA ASN A 94 4.86 -2.30 22.31
C ASN A 94 3.85 -1.77 21.27
N LEU A 95 4.08 -2.13 20.00
CA LEU A 95 3.27 -1.71 18.86
C LEU A 95 2.32 -2.82 18.38
N SER A 96 1.40 -2.47 17.50
CA SER A 96 0.45 -3.39 16.85
C SER A 96 0.57 -3.35 15.32
N VAL A 97 1.79 -3.32 14.80
CA VAL A 97 2.06 -3.25 13.36
C VAL A 97 1.83 -4.60 12.69
N THR A 98 1.17 -4.55 11.54
CA THR A 98 0.89 -5.72 10.71
C THR A 98 2.07 -6.05 9.77
N PRO A 99 2.25 -7.33 9.37
CA PRO A 99 3.25 -7.71 8.38
C PRO A 99 3.10 -6.99 7.03
N ARG A 100 1.86 -6.58 6.68
CA ARG A 100 1.57 -5.81 5.47
C ARG A 100 2.12 -4.38 5.58
N GLN A 101 1.96 -3.73 6.73
CA GLN A 101 2.51 -2.40 6.98
C GLN A 101 4.04 -2.43 6.90
N VAL A 102 4.69 -3.40 7.55
CA VAL A 102 6.16 -3.60 7.45
C VAL A 102 6.60 -3.82 6.01
N LYS A 103 5.89 -4.68 5.25
CA LYS A 103 6.20 -4.91 3.83
C LYS A 103 6.12 -3.63 3.00
N THR A 104 5.04 -2.87 3.14
CA THR A 104 4.86 -1.60 2.41
C THR A 104 5.91 -0.57 2.81
N TRP A 105 6.20 -0.45 4.10
CA TRP A 105 7.21 0.46 4.61
C TRP A 105 8.60 0.12 4.06
N LYS A 106 9.02 -1.15 4.12
CA LYS A 106 10.29 -1.62 3.53
C LYS A 106 10.40 -1.28 2.04
N LYS A 107 9.33 -1.54 1.27
CA LYS A 107 9.28 -1.23 -0.16
C LYS A 107 9.50 0.26 -0.43
N ASN A 108 8.87 1.14 0.35
CA ASN A 108 9.00 2.59 0.19
C ASN A 108 10.39 3.12 0.57
N HIS A 109 11.14 2.38 1.42
CA HIS A 109 12.49 2.74 1.87
C HIS A 109 13.59 1.93 1.14
N GLY A 110 13.26 1.18 0.08
CA GLY A 110 14.24 0.42 -0.70
C GLY A 110 14.87 -0.77 0.05
N LEU A 111 14.25 -1.23 1.13
CA LEU A 111 14.79 -2.30 1.97
C LEU A 111 14.30 -3.69 1.51
N SER A 112 15.23 -4.62 1.35
CA SER A 112 14.96 -6.02 1.02
C SER A 112 15.49 -6.94 2.10
N SER A 113 14.74 -7.99 2.44
CA SER A 113 15.24 -9.05 3.34
C SER A 113 16.13 -10.07 2.63
N GLY A 114 16.33 -9.97 1.30
CA GLY A 114 17.05 -10.97 0.50
C GLY A 114 16.31 -12.29 0.28
N LEU A 115 15.23 -12.54 1.03
CA LEU A 115 14.45 -13.77 0.96
C LEU A 115 13.62 -13.88 -0.33
N LYS A 116 13.66 -15.06 -0.98
CA LYS A 116 12.86 -15.37 -2.19
C LYS A 116 11.40 -15.75 -1.90
N GLY A 117 11.03 -15.90 -0.62
CA GLY A 117 9.67 -16.23 -0.17
C GLY A 117 9.38 -17.71 0.06
N THR A 118 10.26 -18.61 -0.38
CA THR A 118 10.23 -20.06 -0.07
C THR A 118 11.09 -20.42 1.14
N GLU A 119 11.96 -19.51 1.56
CA GLU A 119 12.91 -19.72 2.64
C GLU A 119 12.18 -19.74 4.00
N GLY A 120 12.38 -20.82 4.76
CA GLY A 120 11.74 -21.03 6.06
C GLY A 120 10.29 -21.57 6.01
N ILE A 121 9.68 -21.70 4.83
CA ILE A 121 8.34 -22.28 4.68
C ILE A 121 8.46 -23.67 4.05
N ALA A 122 8.13 -24.72 4.81
CA ALA A 122 8.00 -26.05 4.25
C ALA A 122 6.87 -26.06 3.20
N PRO A 123 7.10 -26.62 1.99
CA PRO A 123 6.03 -26.83 1.02
C PRO A 123 4.89 -27.63 1.64
N LYS A 124 3.64 -27.31 1.29
CA LYS A 124 2.46 -28.05 1.78
C LYS A 124 2.53 -29.56 1.51
N ASN A 125 3.20 -29.95 0.44
CA ASN A 125 3.36 -31.35 0.01
C ASN A 125 4.66 -32.00 0.55
N LYS A 126 5.36 -31.35 1.49
CA LYS A 126 6.57 -31.95 2.08
C LYS A 126 6.19 -33.22 2.84
N GLY A 127 6.82 -34.35 2.49
CA GLY A 127 6.56 -35.64 3.14
C GLY A 127 5.34 -36.39 2.60
N THR A 128 4.62 -35.87 1.60
CA THR A 128 3.43 -36.55 1.06
C THR A 128 3.71 -37.50 -0.10
N LYS A 129 4.98 -37.68 -0.49
CA LYS A 129 5.39 -38.61 -1.56
C LYS A 129 4.97 -40.04 -1.20
N GLY A 130 4.16 -40.68 -2.03
CA GLY A 130 3.61 -42.01 -1.74
C GLY A 130 2.21 -41.99 -1.09
N ILE A 131 1.60 -40.82 -0.87
CA ILE A 131 0.21 -40.70 -0.38
C ILE A 131 -0.76 -40.56 -1.56
N TYR A 132 -1.74 -41.49 -1.61
CA TYR A 132 -2.82 -41.49 -2.59
C TYR A 132 -3.55 -40.12 -2.62
N ASN A 133 -3.75 -39.56 -3.82
CA ASN A 133 -4.34 -38.24 -4.10
C ASN A 133 -3.56 -36.97 -3.66
N VAL A 134 -2.36 -37.08 -3.06
CA VAL A 134 -1.60 -35.89 -2.60
C VAL A 134 -0.17 -35.84 -3.11
N GLY A 135 0.57 -36.96 -3.11
CA GLY A 135 1.96 -36.99 -3.56
C GLY A 135 2.22 -38.21 -4.42
N GLY A 136 1.77 -38.12 -5.68
CA GLY A 136 1.85 -39.12 -6.75
C GLY A 136 2.68 -40.38 -6.44
N ASN A 137 1.99 -41.52 -6.38
CA ASN A 137 2.62 -42.81 -6.06
C ASN A 137 3.06 -43.49 -7.35
N ARG A 138 4.15 -44.27 -7.27
CA ARG A 138 4.49 -45.22 -8.34
C ARG A 138 3.26 -46.12 -8.55
N THR A 139 2.87 -46.34 -9.81
CA THR A 139 1.67 -47.10 -10.22
C THR A 139 0.30 -46.53 -9.82
N SER A 140 0.18 -45.21 -9.57
CA SER A 140 -1.14 -44.60 -9.28
C SER A 140 -2.16 -44.76 -10.43
N PHE A 141 -1.67 -44.88 -11.66
CA PHE A 141 -2.51 -45.21 -12.81
C PHE A 141 -2.53 -46.73 -13.01
N LYS A 142 -3.73 -47.28 -13.23
CA LYS A 142 -3.86 -48.71 -13.57
C LYS A 142 -3.10 -48.97 -14.87
N LYS A 143 -2.44 -50.13 -14.98
CA LYS A 143 -1.77 -50.53 -16.23
C LYS A 143 -2.81 -50.52 -17.37
N GLY A 144 -2.55 -49.74 -18.41
CA GLY A 144 -3.47 -49.55 -19.54
C GLY A 144 -4.47 -48.39 -19.39
N GLN A 145 -4.47 -47.67 -18.27
CA GLN A 145 -5.30 -46.48 -18.10
C GLN A 145 -4.81 -45.34 -19.00
N ARG A 146 -5.64 -44.94 -19.96
CA ARG A 146 -5.38 -43.81 -20.87
C ARG A 146 -6.04 -42.55 -20.30
N PRO A 147 -5.37 -41.38 -20.32
CA PRO A 147 -6.01 -40.11 -19.95
C PRO A 147 -7.15 -39.78 -20.93
N SER A 148 -8.13 -39.00 -20.49
CA SER A 148 -9.32 -38.62 -21.30
C SER A 148 -8.97 -38.01 -22.65
N ASN A 149 -7.81 -37.34 -22.73
CA ASN A 149 -7.34 -36.65 -23.93
C ASN A 149 -6.45 -37.51 -24.84
N TYR A 150 -6.30 -38.80 -24.54
CA TYR A 150 -5.53 -39.73 -25.36
C TYR A 150 -6.16 -39.90 -26.74
N LYS A 151 -5.33 -39.82 -27.79
CA LYS A 151 -5.70 -40.15 -29.16
C LYS A 151 -4.61 -41.05 -29.77
N PRO A 152 -4.96 -42.01 -30.64
CA PRO A 152 -3.98 -42.85 -31.31
C PRO A 152 -3.07 -42.01 -32.23
N VAL A 153 -1.89 -42.53 -32.53
CA VAL A 153 -0.96 -41.89 -33.47
C VAL A 153 -1.64 -41.77 -34.83
N GLY A 154 -1.55 -40.59 -35.46
CA GLY A 154 -2.19 -40.29 -36.75
C GLY A 154 -3.52 -39.55 -36.66
N THR A 155 -4.04 -39.24 -35.47
CA THR A 155 -5.21 -38.35 -35.35
C THR A 155 -4.80 -36.89 -35.51
N GLU A 156 -5.48 -36.17 -36.40
CA GLU A 156 -5.39 -34.71 -36.46
C GLU A 156 -6.30 -34.06 -35.41
N ARG A 157 -5.84 -32.94 -34.84
CA ARG A 157 -6.67 -32.07 -34.00
C ARG A 157 -7.08 -30.88 -34.85
N VAL A 158 -8.38 -30.67 -35.01
CA VAL A 158 -8.91 -29.42 -35.52
C VAL A 158 -9.15 -28.55 -34.30
N ASP A 159 -8.47 -27.40 -34.25
CA ASP A 159 -8.71 -26.36 -33.25
C ASP A 159 -9.95 -25.53 -33.61
#